data_AF-A0A8J6KHX5-F1
#
_entry.id   AF-A0A8J6KHX5-F1
#
_cell.length_a   1.000
_cell.length_b   1.000
_cell.length_c   1.000
_cell.angle_alpha   90.00
_cell.angle_beta   90.00
_cell.angle_gamma   90.00
#
_symmetry.space_group_name_H-M   'P 1'
#
loop_
_entity.id
_entity.type
_entity.pdbx_description
1 polymer ?
#
loop_
_entity_poly.entity_id
_entity_poly.type
_entity_poly.pdbx_seq_one_letter_code
_entity_poly.pdbx_strand_id
1 'polypeptide(L)'
;MHAGALLNFVWASFVFNVIAAVPQISSLSLKSSSLSSGCRLSPAASENRCRTQDGLICNGRGKCDCGICVCEVKEPGKYYGPLCECHDWVCHTYDDQVCGGHGTCDCGKCQCDFGWSGEACQYPTTCDLTRKQSNEMCKNSQGVICSNAGTCQCGRCKCENSENNGLIYGKFCECDDRECIDDETGEICGGYGKCYCGNCYCEAGWHGDKCEFQCDITPWEIKKRCTSPDGKICSNRGTCICGECTCHDVDPTGDWGDIHGDTCECDERNCKAVYDRYSDDFCSGHGQCNCGRCDCKEGWTGRKCEHPRSCHLSVEESRKRCQGSSSLPCSGRGKCECGQCTCFPPGDSRVYGKHCECDDRQCEDLEGKVCGGSCHCGKCICSPQDWYVSGEFCECDDRDCDKHDGLICTGNGICNCGNCECWEGWNGNACEIWLGNEYA
;
A
#
# COMPACT_ATOMS: atom_id res chain seq x y z
N MET A 1 -35.71 56.87 -25.03
CA MET A 1 -35.34 58.21 -24.54
C MET A 1 -36.46 58.70 -23.65
N HIS A 2 -36.06 59.19 -22.46
CA HIS A 2 -36.80 59.87 -21.38
C HIS A 2 -38.06 60.65 -21.77
N ALA A 3 -39.01 60.99 -20.92
CA ALA A 3 -39.39 60.68 -19.54
C ALA A 3 -40.70 61.48 -19.32
N GLY A 4 -41.68 60.95 -18.59
CA GLY A 4 -42.82 61.71 -18.06
C GLY A 4 -42.85 61.46 -16.56
N ALA A 5 -42.45 62.41 -15.73
CA ALA A 5 -43.25 63.54 -15.22
C ALA A 5 -44.28 63.12 -14.16
N LEU A 6 -44.37 63.98 -13.13
CA LEU A 6 -45.46 64.25 -12.18
C LEU A 6 -45.05 63.97 -10.72
N LEU A 7 -44.66 65.02 -9.97
CA LEU A 7 -45.49 65.98 -9.20
C LEU A 7 -45.75 65.50 -7.77
N ASN A 8 -45.00 66.09 -6.83
CA ASN A 8 -45.26 66.03 -5.39
C ASN A 8 -46.35 67.03 -5.02
N PHE A 9 -47.37 66.59 -4.28
CA PHE A 9 -48.18 67.44 -3.42
C PHE A 9 -48.47 66.70 -2.12
N VAL A 10 -48.25 67.40 -1.01
CA VAL A 10 -48.43 66.97 0.37
C VAL A 10 -49.73 67.62 0.87
N TRP A 11 -50.60 66.89 1.58
CA TRP A 11 -51.06 67.22 2.95
C TRP A 11 -52.28 66.39 3.39
N ALA A 12 -52.16 65.90 4.63
CA ALA A 12 -53.16 65.89 5.69
C ALA A 12 -54.30 64.84 5.69
N SER A 13 -54.18 63.96 6.70
CA SER A 13 -55.12 63.86 7.82
C SER A 13 -56.35 62.96 7.73
N PHE A 14 -56.33 61.99 8.67
CA PHE A 14 -57.46 61.38 9.40
C PHE A 14 -58.46 60.54 8.61
N VAL A 15 -58.76 59.33 9.13
CA VAL A 15 -60.11 58.92 9.58
C VAL A 15 -60.05 57.51 10.18
N PHE A 16 -60.45 57.45 11.46
CA PHE A 16 -61.21 56.43 12.19
C PHE A 16 -60.87 54.93 12.04
N ASN A 17 -60.72 54.26 13.19
CA ASN A 17 -61.79 53.39 13.66
C ASN A 17 -61.82 53.26 15.19
N VAL A 18 -63.04 53.39 15.72
CA VAL A 18 -63.44 53.34 17.13
C VAL A 18 -63.92 51.93 17.44
N ILE A 19 -63.25 51.31 18.42
CA ILE A 19 -63.77 50.59 19.60
C ILE A 19 -64.92 49.58 19.41
N ALA A 20 -64.61 48.32 19.72
CA ALA A 20 -65.37 47.48 20.66
C ALA A 20 -64.34 46.70 21.52
N ALA A 21 -64.17 47.06 22.80
CA ALA A 21 -64.67 46.34 23.99
C ALA A 21 -63.91 44.99 24.22
N VAL A 22 -63.28 44.62 25.35
CA VAL A 22 -63.55 44.74 26.80
C VAL A 22 -62.20 44.40 27.55
N PRO A 23 -62.14 44.28 28.90
CA PRO A 23 -61.62 45.22 29.90
C PRO A 23 -60.17 44.95 30.37
N GLN A 24 -59.59 45.97 31.04
CA GLN A 24 -58.36 45.84 31.82
C GLN A 24 -58.60 45.03 33.10
N ILE A 25 -57.74 44.03 33.35
CA ILE A 25 -57.58 43.42 34.67
C ILE A 25 -56.20 43.84 35.20
N SER A 26 -56.30 44.54 36.33
CA SER A 26 -55.33 44.91 37.34
C SER A 26 -54.03 44.11 37.36
N SER A 27 -52.94 44.86 37.51
CA SER A 27 -51.67 44.42 38.08
C SER A 27 -51.88 43.62 39.37
N LEU A 28 -51.71 42.29 39.27
CA LEU A 28 -51.47 41.42 40.41
C LEU A 28 -50.06 40.84 40.27
N SER A 29 -49.19 41.36 41.11
CA SER A 29 -47.93 40.74 41.50
C SER A 29 -48.20 39.29 41.93
N LEU A 30 -47.70 38.32 41.18
CA LEU A 30 -47.42 36.97 41.67
C LEU A 30 -45.91 36.74 41.60
N LYS A 31 -45.17 37.23 42.62
CA LYS A 31 -44.46 36.35 43.55
C LYS A 31 -44.95 34.89 43.49
N SER A 32 -44.01 34.00 43.16
CA SER A 32 -43.87 32.65 43.73
C SER A 32 -45.19 31.97 44.12
N SER A 33 -45.85 31.36 43.15
CA SER A 33 -46.72 30.22 43.42
C SER A 33 -46.19 29.05 42.60
N SER A 34 -45.45 28.19 43.30
CA SER A 34 -45.30 26.77 43.01
C SER A 34 -46.57 26.21 42.36
N LEU A 35 -46.54 26.04 41.05
CA LEU A 35 -47.20 24.89 40.44
C LEU A 35 -46.10 23.87 40.20
N SER A 36 -45.66 23.24 41.29
CA SER A 36 -45.35 21.83 41.19
C SER A 36 -46.64 21.14 40.73
N SER A 37 -46.90 21.13 39.42
CA SER A 37 -47.41 19.89 38.85
C SER A 37 -46.25 18.91 39.04
N GLY A 38 -46.16 18.33 40.24
CA GLY A 38 -45.24 17.26 40.52
C GLY A 38 -45.39 16.29 39.37
N CYS A 39 -44.28 15.99 38.70
CA CYS A 39 -44.33 15.19 37.51
C CYS A 39 -45.16 13.94 37.80
N ARG A 40 -46.24 13.72 37.04
CA ARG A 40 -47.11 12.54 37.23
C ARG A 40 -46.37 11.25 36.90
N LEU A 41 -45.24 11.34 36.19
CA LEU A 41 -44.35 10.24 35.89
C LEU A 41 -43.37 10.03 37.05
N SER A 42 -43.03 8.77 37.31
CA SER A 42 -41.89 8.47 38.19
C SER A 42 -40.59 9.02 37.57
N PRO A 43 -39.55 9.29 38.38
CA PRO A 43 -38.27 9.78 37.86
C PRO A 43 -37.70 8.92 36.72
N ALA A 44 -37.77 7.60 36.86
CA ALA A 44 -37.34 6.65 35.83
C ALA A 44 -38.23 6.72 34.56
N ALA A 45 -39.55 6.87 34.71
CA ALA A 45 -40.46 6.97 33.56
C ALA A 45 -40.34 8.32 32.83
N SER A 46 -40.01 9.39 33.56
CA SER A 46 -39.67 10.70 32.99
C SER A 46 -38.38 10.62 32.20
N GLU A 47 -37.30 10.08 32.78
CA GLU A 47 -36.01 9.93 32.10
C GLU A 47 -36.10 9.04 30.86
N ASN A 48 -36.85 7.92 30.93
CA ASN A 48 -37.02 7.04 29.78
C ASN A 48 -37.66 7.74 28.57
N ARG A 49 -38.51 8.75 28.77
CA ARG A 49 -39.11 9.53 27.67
C ARG A 49 -38.14 10.52 27.04
N CYS A 50 -37.08 10.89 27.76
CA CYS A 50 -36.05 11.82 27.30
C CYS A 50 -34.78 11.12 26.83
N ARG A 51 -34.73 9.77 26.90
CA ARG A 51 -33.55 8.97 26.61
C ARG A 51 -33.49 8.60 25.12
N THR A 52 -32.34 8.83 24.49
CA THR A 52 -32.09 8.49 23.09
C THR A 52 -31.67 7.03 22.93
N GLN A 53 -31.60 6.53 21.69
CA GLN A 53 -31.14 5.16 21.40
C GLN A 53 -29.71 4.91 21.91
N ASP A 54 -28.85 5.93 21.90
CA ASP A 54 -27.49 5.88 22.45
C ASP A 54 -27.44 6.01 23.99
N GLY A 55 -28.60 6.04 24.66
CA GLY A 55 -28.71 6.10 26.12
C GLY A 55 -28.53 7.50 26.73
N LEU A 56 -28.32 8.53 25.92
CA LEU A 56 -28.15 9.93 26.36
C LEU A 56 -29.50 10.56 26.71
N ILE A 57 -29.53 11.40 27.74
CA ILE A 57 -30.71 12.21 28.07
C ILE A 57 -30.67 13.51 27.26
N CYS A 58 -31.70 13.76 26.46
CA CYS A 58 -31.84 14.95 25.61
C CYS A 58 -30.59 15.20 24.74
N ASN A 59 -30.06 14.15 24.11
CA ASN A 59 -28.83 14.16 23.31
C ASN A 59 -27.60 14.77 24.03
N GLY A 60 -27.59 14.82 25.36
CA GLY A 60 -26.54 15.44 26.16
C GLY A 60 -26.52 16.98 26.11
N ARG A 61 -27.54 17.60 25.49
CA ARG A 61 -27.61 19.05 25.21
C ARG A 61 -28.76 19.75 25.94
N GLY A 62 -29.44 19.04 26.83
CA GLY A 62 -30.58 19.56 27.58
C GLY A 62 -30.82 18.82 28.89
N LYS A 63 -31.82 19.28 29.64
CA LYS A 63 -32.31 18.63 30.85
C LYS A 63 -33.69 18.05 30.62
N CYS A 64 -33.93 16.84 31.12
CA CYS A 64 -35.26 16.25 31.09
C CYS A 64 -36.12 16.80 32.23
N ASP A 65 -37.23 17.45 31.89
CA ASP A 65 -38.24 17.90 32.85
C ASP A 65 -39.58 17.21 32.52
N CYS A 66 -39.97 16.28 33.38
CA CYS A 66 -41.19 15.49 33.28
C CYS A 66 -41.47 14.82 31.92
N GLY A 67 -40.44 14.22 31.33
CA GLY A 67 -40.54 13.53 30.04
C GLY A 67 -40.51 14.46 28.82
N ILE A 68 -40.13 15.72 29.02
CA ILE A 68 -39.91 16.72 27.97
C ILE A 68 -38.47 17.22 28.09
N CYS A 69 -37.75 17.27 26.97
CA CYS A 69 -36.41 17.83 26.97
C CYS A 69 -36.43 19.36 26.89
N VAL A 70 -35.71 19.99 27.82
CA VAL A 70 -35.44 21.43 27.86
C VAL A 70 -34.02 21.66 27.39
N CYS A 71 -33.85 22.17 26.17
CA CYS A 71 -32.53 22.33 25.55
C CYS A 71 -31.76 23.50 26.17
N GLU A 72 -30.53 23.25 26.60
CA GLU A 72 -29.67 24.27 27.23
C GLU A 72 -28.80 24.95 26.17
N VAL A 73 -28.97 26.26 25.98
CA VAL A 73 -28.16 27.05 25.03
C VAL A 73 -26.91 27.56 25.75
N LYS A 74 -25.80 26.81 25.66
CA LYS A 74 -24.51 27.17 26.30
C LYS A 74 -23.55 27.93 25.38
N GLU A 75 -23.74 27.85 24.07
CA GLU A 75 -22.93 28.49 23.02
C GLU A 75 -23.88 29.08 21.94
N PRO A 76 -23.43 30.03 21.09
CA PRO A 76 -24.27 30.56 20.02
C PRO A 76 -24.59 29.48 18.97
N GLY A 77 -25.75 28.85 19.15
CA GLY A 77 -26.37 27.86 18.27
C GLY A 77 -27.68 27.40 18.93
N LYS A 78 -28.83 27.50 18.24
CA LYS A 78 -30.11 27.10 18.82
C LYS A 78 -30.25 25.58 18.73
N TYR A 79 -30.15 24.87 19.86
CA TYR A 79 -30.56 23.46 19.93
C TYR A 79 -32.06 23.39 20.18
N TYR A 80 -32.78 22.61 19.38
CA TYR A 80 -34.24 22.46 19.47
C TYR A 80 -34.67 21.03 19.07
N GLY A 81 -35.96 20.74 19.14
CA GLY A 81 -36.51 19.39 18.94
C GLY A 81 -36.93 18.70 20.25
N PRO A 82 -37.80 17.68 20.19
CA PRO A 82 -38.38 17.00 21.36
C PRO A 82 -37.34 16.31 22.27
N LEU A 83 -36.16 15.97 21.76
CA LEU A 83 -35.02 15.40 22.48
C LEU A 83 -33.74 16.26 22.34
N CYS A 84 -33.85 17.52 21.93
CA CYS A 84 -32.72 18.41 21.64
C CYS A 84 -31.74 17.85 20.59
N GLU A 85 -32.29 17.12 19.63
CA GLU A 85 -31.58 16.46 18.53
C GLU A 85 -31.24 17.41 17.37
N CYS A 86 -31.96 18.53 17.24
CA CYS A 86 -31.78 19.45 16.12
C CYS A 86 -30.75 20.54 16.44
N HIS A 87 -29.90 20.85 15.46
CA HIS A 87 -29.01 22.01 15.43
C HIS A 87 -28.89 22.53 13.99
N ASP A 88 -28.66 23.83 13.81
CA ASP A 88 -28.58 24.50 12.50
C ASP A 88 -27.45 23.94 11.58
N TRP A 89 -26.51 23.16 12.11
CA TRP A 89 -25.38 22.57 11.37
C TRP A 89 -25.54 21.07 11.05
N VAL A 90 -26.72 20.49 11.30
CA VAL A 90 -27.01 19.08 10.96
C VAL A 90 -27.41 18.91 9.50
N CYS A 91 -27.76 19.99 8.79
CA CYS A 91 -28.20 19.92 7.40
C CYS A 91 -27.08 19.61 6.42
N HIS A 92 -27.46 19.00 5.29
CA HIS A 92 -26.54 18.69 4.20
C HIS A 92 -25.75 19.91 3.72
N THR A 93 -24.47 19.68 3.45
CA THR A 93 -23.54 20.68 2.95
C THR A 93 -23.21 20.42 1.49
N TYR A 94 -23.00 21.49 0.72
CA TYR A 94 -22.45 21.41 -0.64
C TYR A 94 -21.42 22.50 -0.84
N ASP A 95 -20.24 22.15 -1.38
CA ASP A 95 -19.09 23.07 -1.55
C ASP A 95 -18.76 23.82 -0.24
N ASP A 96 -18.72 23.07 0.86
CA ASP A 96 -18.48 23.53 2.24
C ASP A 96 -19.49 24.54 2.81
N GLN A 97 -20.66 24.67 2.18
CA GLN A 97 -21.74 25.54 2.66
C GLN A 97 -22.97 24.74 3.09
N VAL A 98 -23.53 25.05 4.27
CA VAL A 98 -24.80 24.48 4.76
C VAL A 98 -25.91 24.89 3.79
N CYS A 99 -26.67 23.90 3.32
CA CYS A 99 -27.70 24.09 2.29
C CYS A 99 -27.17 24.82 1.04
N GLY A 100 -25.90 24.61 0.70
CA GLY A 100 -25.24 25.18 -0.48
C GLY A 100 -25.24 26.72 -0.50
N GLY A 101 -25.52 27.38 0.64
CA GLY A 101 -25.70 28.84 0.71
C GLY A 101 -27.03 29.34 0.11
N HIS A 102 -27.95 28.45 -0.24
CA HIS A 102 -29.18 28.74 -0.98
C HIS A 102 -30.42 28.11 -0.33
N GLY A 103 -30.42 28.06 1.00
CA GLY A 103 -31.56 27.57 1.75
C GLY A 103 -31.39 27.76 3.25
N THR A 104 -32.50 27.58 3.96
CA THR A 104 -32.53 27.62 5.43
C THR A 104 -32.53 26.19 5.96
N CYS A 105 -31.64 25.89 6.90
CA CYS A 105 -31.63 24.60 7.58
C CYS A 105 -32.80 24.52 8.57
N ASP A 106 -33.63 23.49 8.45
CA ASP A 106 -34.70 23.15 9.38
C ASP A 106 -34.53 21.71 9.87
N CYS A 107 -33.93 21.55 11.05
CA CYS A 107 -33.68 20.28 11.73
C CYS A 107 -33.17 19.16 10.80
N GLY A 108 -32.02 19.37 10.18
CA GLY A 108 -31.37 18.39 9.32
C GLY A 108 -31.89 18.36 7.87
N LYS A 109 -32.90 19.16 7.52
CA LYS A 109 -33.39 19.30 6.14
C LYS A 109 -33.21 20.72 5.63
N CYS A 110 -32.70 20.85 4.40
CA CYS A 110 -32.59 22.15 3.76
C CYS A 110 -33.92 22.57 3.12
N GLN A 111 -34.45 23.71 3.55
CA GLN A 111 -35.52 24.42 2.85
C GLN A 111 -34.90 25.34 1.81
N CYS A 112 -34.94 24.93 0.55
CA CYS A 112 -34.26 25.67 -0.53
C CYS A 112 -34.97 26.97 -0.89
N ASP A 113 -34.17 27.98 -1.18
CA ASP A 113 -34.62 29.26 -1.69
C ASP A 113 -35.25 29.09 -3.08
N PHE A 114 -36.11 30.04 -3.47
CA PHE A 114 -36.72 30.04 -4.79
C PHE A 114 -35.64 30.01 -5.88
N GLY A 115 -35.73 29.02 -6.79
CA GLY A 115 -34.73 28.82 -7.83
C GLY A 115 -33.72 27.72 -7.54
N TRP A 116 -33.79 27.06 -6.37
CA TRP A 116 -32.86 26.00 -5.96
C TRP A 116 -33.57 24.71 -5.56
N SER A 117 -32.87 23.59 -5.68
CA SER A 117 -33.39 22.24 -5.44
C SER A 117 -32.28 21.26 -5.05
N GLY A 118 -32.66 20.09 -4.55
CA GLY A 118 -31.74 19.07 -4.02
C GLY A 118 -31.67 19.07 -2.49
N GLU A 119 -31.16 17.99 -1.89
CA GLU A 119 -31.12 17.81 -0.43
C GLU A 119 -30.23 18.84 0.30
N ALA A 120 -29.24 19.38 -0.40
CA ALA A 120 -28.37 20.47 0.06
C ALA A 120 -28.62 21.77 -0.72
N CYS A 121 -29.75 21.90 -1.42
CA CYS A 121 -30.05 23.05 -2.31
C CYS A 121 -28.98 23.31 -3.37
N GLN A 122 -28.33 22.24 -3.81
CA GLN A 122 -27.17 22.26 -4.68
C GLN A 122 -27.51 22.32 -6.17
N TYR A 123 -28.76 22.39 -6.60
CA TYR A 123 -29.11 22.45 -8.02
C TYR A 123 -29.97 23.67 -8.34
N PRO A 124 -29.49 24.58 -9.22
CA PRO A 124 -30.32 25.66 -9.70
C PRO A 124 -31.43 25.10 -10.60
N THR A 125 -32.65 25.61 -10.47
CA THR A 125 -33.81 25.18 -11.26
C THR A 125 -33.79 25.77 -12.67
N THR A 126 -33.11 26.90 -12.86
CA THR A 126 -32.85 27.53 -14.16
C THR A 126 -31.36 27.57 -14.44
N CYS A 127 -30.96 27.32 -15.69
CA CYS A 127 -29.56 27.34 -16.08
C CYS A 127 -29.27 28.41 -17.13
N ASP A 128 -28.49 29.41 -16.75
CA ASP A 128 -28.05 30.50 -17.64
C ASP A 128 -26.75 30.17 -18.39
N LEU A 129 -26.21 28.96 -18.20
CA LEU A 129 -24.99 28.49 -18.83
C LEU A 129 -25.30 27.75 -20.14
N THR A 130 -24.44 27.92 -21.14
CA THR A 130 -24.46 27.02 -22.30
C THR A 130 -24.05 25.60 -21.88
N ARG A 131 -24.52 24.58 -22.62
CA ARG A 131 -24.13 23.18 -22.38
C ARG A 131 -22.61 22.98 -22.32
N LYS A 132 -21.85 23.71 -23.15
CA LYS A 132 -20.39 23.64 -23.16
C LYS A 132 -19.80 24.18 -21.85
N GLN A 133 -20.22 25.37 -21.42
CA GLN A 133 -19.76 25.97 -20.16
C GLN A 133 -20.12 25.12 -18.94
N SER A 134 -21.36 24.62 -18.89
CA SER A 134 -21.80 23.69 -17.85
C SER A 134 -20.92 22.44 -17.81
N ASN A 135 -20.66 21.81 -18.96
CA ASN A 135 -19.86 20.58 -19.00
C ASN A 135 -18.40 20.81 -18.60
N GLU A 136 -17.80 21.95 -18.91
CA GLU A 136 -16.42 22.25 -18.46
C GLU A 136 -16.32 22.29 -16.92
N MET A 137 -17.36 22.76 -16.22
CA MET A 137 -17.38 22.81 -14.75
C MET A 137 -17.61 21.44 -14.09
N CYS A 138 -18.09 20.46 -14.86
CA CYS A 138 -18.36 19.10 -14.39
C CYS A 138 -17.21 18.11 -14.72
N LYS A 139 -16.11 18.57 -15.32
CA LYS A 139 -14.96 17.72 -15.63
C LYS A 139 -14.05 17.58 -14.42
N ASN A 140 -13.66 16.35 -14.12
CA ASN A 140 -12.61 16.06 -13.15
C ASN A 140 -11.20 16.32 -13.72
N SER A 141 -10.15 16.03 -12.95
CA SER A 141 -8.74 16.20 -13.35
C SER A 141 -8.34 15.38 -14.59
N GLN A 142 -9.07 14.31 -14.90
CA GLN A 142 -8.87 13.45 -16.08
C GLN A 142 -9.70 13.91 -17.29
N GLY A 143 -10.47 15.00 -17.16
CA GLY A 143 -11.33 15.52 -18.22
C GLY A 143 -12.66 14.76 -18.39
N VAL A 144 -12.98 13.85 -17.48
CA VAL A 144 -14.22 13.05 -17.51
C VAL A 144 -15.34 13.83 -16.82
N ILE A 145 -16.50 13.92 -17.48
CA ILE A 145 -17.67 14.62 -16.94
C ILE A 145 -18.36 13.72 -15.93
N CYS A 146 -18.47 14.17 -14.68
CA CYS A 146 -19.15 13.47 -13.58
C CYS A 146 -18.74 12.00 -13.45
N SER A 147 -17.46 11.69 -13.71
CA SER A 147 -16.85 10.35 -13.63
C SER A 147 -17.63 9.26 -14.38
N ASN A 148 -18.43 9.62 -15.38
CA ASN A 148 -19.41 8.74 -16.06
C ASN A 148 -20.44 8.07 -15.13
N ALA A 149 -20.56 8.52 -13.88
CA ALA A 149 -21.43 7.99 -12.84
C ALA A 149 -22.59 8.95 -12.51
N GLY A 150 -22.85 9.92 -13.39
CA GLY A 150 -23.88 10.93 -13.21
C GLY A 150 -24.06 11.82 -14.42
N THR A 151 -25.00 12.76 -14.29
CA THR A 151 -25.32 13.74 -15.33
C THR A 151 -24.93 15.15 -14.89
N CYS A 152 -24.38 15.95 -15.80
CA CYS A 152 -24.03 17.33 -15.51
C CYS A 152 -25.26 18.24 -15.65
N GLN A 153 -25.69 18.85 -14.56
CA GLN A 153 -26.78 19.81 -14.50
C GLN A 153 -26.26 21.18 -14.04
N CYS A 154 -26.18 22.11 -15.00
CA CYS A 154 -25.77 23.50 -14.78
C CYS A 154 -24.45 23.67 -14.00
N GLY A 155 -23.41 22.96 -14.46
CA GLY A 155 -22.08 22.99 -13.87
C GLY A 155 -21.91 22.19 -12.59
N ARG A 156 -22.89 21.35 -12.24
CA ARG A 156 -22.85 20.47 -11.05
C ARG A 156 -23.23 19.06 -11.43
N CYS A 157 -22.55 18.08 -10.85
CA CYS A 157 -22.85 16.68 -11.12
C CYS A 157 -24.04 16.19 -10.28
N LYS A 158 -24.95 15.50 -10.94
CA LYS A 158 -26.05 14.75 -10.34
C LYS A 158 -25.75 13.27 -10.49
N CYS A 159 -25.31 12.67 -9.39
CA CYS A 159 -24.89 11.27 -9.36
C CYS A 159 -26.07 10.34 -9.55
N GLU A 160 -25.85 9.25 -10.27
CA GLU A 160 -26.87 8.25 -10.56
C GLU A 160 -26.92 7.22 -9.43
N ASN A 161 -27.90 7.38 -8.55
CA ASN A 161 -28.17 6.47 -7.45
C ASN A 161 -29.46 5.70 -7.75
N SER A 162 -29.35 4.38 -7.95
CA SER A 162 -30.50 3.49 -8.04
C SER A 162 -31.18 3.40 -6.67
N GLU A 163 -32.48 3.72 -6.62
CA GLU A 163 -33.38 3.60 -5.46
C GLU A 163 -32.76 3.94 -4.08
N ASN A 164 -32.43 5.22 -3.88
CA ASN A 164 -32.29 5.90 -2.58
C ASN A 164 -31.15 5.50 -1.62
N ASN A 165 -30.20 4.65 -1.99
CA ASN A 165 -29.08 4.31 -1.08
C ASN A 165 -27.88 5.28 -1.13
N GLY A 166 -27.87 6.26 -2.05
CA GLY A 166 -26.88 7.34 -2.04
C GLY A 166 -25.40 6.89 -2.15
N LEU A 167 -25.14 5.71 -2.72
CA LEU A 167 -23.80 5.08 -2.71
C LEU A 167 -22.81 5.78 -3.62
N ILE A 168 -23.27 6.44 -4.67
CA ILE A 168 -22.43 7.29 -5.52
C ILE A 168 -22.58 8.75 -5.11
N TYR A 169 -21.45 9.37 -4.75
CA TYR A 169 -21.36 10.77 -4.33
C TYR A 169 -19.99 11.36 -4.67
N GLY A 170 -19.75 12.58 -4.20
CA GLY A 170 -18.59 13.38 -4.55
C GLY A 170 -18.95 14.50 -5.53
N LYS A 171 -18.03 15.46 -5.69
CA LYS A 171 -18.28 16.66 -6.51
C LYS A 171 -18.47 16.32 -7.98
N PHE A 172 -17.80 15.27 -8.43
CA PHE A 172 -17.80 14.72 -9.76
C PHE A 172 -18.29 13.26 -9.78
N CYS A 173 -19.04 12.81 -8.77
CA CYS A 173 -19.52 11.41 -8.65
C CYS A 173 -18.40 10.37 -8.69
N GLU A 174 -17.26 10.72 -8.09
CA GLU A 174 -16.03 9.93 -8.07
C GLU A 174 -15.99 8.85 -6.99
N CYS A 175 -16.87 8.92 -6.00
CA CYS A 175 -16.95 7.95 -4.92
C CYS A 175 -18.10 6.98 -5.16
N ASP A 176 -17.84 5.68 -5.08
CA ASP A 176 -18.84 4.61 -5.14
C ASP A 176 -18.68 3.65 -3.95
N ASP A 177 -19.56 3.78 -2.97
CA ASP A 177 -19.52 2.96 -1.74
C ASP A 177 -20.07 1.54 -1.94
N ARG A 178 -20.46 1.17 -3.16
CA ARG A 178 -20.81 -0.23 -3.49
C ARG A 178 -19.64 -1.18 -3.29
N GLU A 179 -18.41 -0.70 -3.45
CA GLU A 179 -17.19 -1.49 -3.26
C GLU A 179 -17.02 -1.97 -1.81
N CYS A 180 -17.63 -1.24 -0.85
CA CYS A 180 -17.61 -1.59 0.56
C CYS A 180 -18.65 -2.64 0.96
N ILE A 181 -19.56 -3.03 0.06
CA ILE A 181 -20.57 -4.03 0.38
C ILE A 181 -19.88 -5.39 0.50
N ASP A 182 -20.08 -6.04 1.64
CA ASP A 182 -19.60 -7.38 1.88
C ASP A 182 -20.47 -8.40 1.13
N ASP A 183 -19.83 -9.31 0.41
CA ASP A 183 -20.52 -10.23 -0.51
C ASP A 183 -21.25 -11.35 0.25
N GLU A 184 -20.83 -11.65 1.48
CA GLU A 184 -21.42 -12.69 2.32
C GLU A 184 -22.64 -12.17 3.09
N THR A 185 -22.50 -11.00 3.72
CA THR A 185 -23.52 -10.40 4.58
C THR A 185 -24.46 -9.46 3.82
N GLY A 186 -24.02 -8.90 2.69
CA GLY A 186 -24.73 -7.86 1.95
C GLY A 186 -24.73 -6.50 2.65
N GLU A 187 -23.97 -6.34 3.74
CA GLU A 187 -23.90 -5.10 4.52
C GLU A 187 -22.68 -4.27 4.12
N ILE A 188 -22.78 -2.94 4.26
CA ILE A 188 -21.64 -2.04 4.03
C ILE A 188 -20.63 -2.24 5.18
N CYS A 189 -19.40 -2.57 4.84
CA CYS A 189 -18.32 -2.85 5.79
C CYS A 189 -18.72 -3.88 6.86
N GLY A 190 -19.41 -4.95 6.43
CA GLY A 190 -19.83 -6.06 7.29
C GLY A 190 -20.75 -5.65 8.45
N GLY A 191 -21.30 -4.44 8.44
CA GLY A 191 -22.08 -3.86 9.53
C GLY A 191 -21.26 -3.24 10.67
N TYR A 192 -19.92 -3.35 10.63
CA TYR A 192 -19.01 -2.93 11.70
C TYR A 192 -18.02 -1.85 11.26
N GLY A 193 -18.39 -1.05 10.27
CA GLY A 193 -17.55 0.02 9.77
C GLY A 193 -18.32 1.06 8.98
N LYS A 194 -17.63 2.16 8.65
CA LYS A 194 -18.15 3.20 7.78
C LYS A 194 -17.37 3.21 6.48
N CYS A 195 -18.08 3.16 5.36
CA CYS A 195 -17.46 3.34 4.05
C CYS A 195 -17.22 4.82 3.78
N TYR A 196 -16.04 5.12 3.26
CA TYR A 196 -15.70 6.44 2.72
C TYR A 196 -15.00 6.25 1.37
N CYS A 197 -15.73 6.52 0.30
CA CYS A 197 -15.24 6.49 -1.08
C CYS A 197 -14.58 5.15 -1.41
N GLY A 198 -15.30 4.04 -1.18
CA GLY A 198 -14.83 2.67 -1.43
C GLY A 198 -13.89 2.07 -0.38
N ASN A 199 -13.59 2.78 0.71
CA ASN A 199 -12.71 2.27 1.78
C ASN A 199 -13.47 2.12 3.10
N CYS A 200 -13.39 0.96 3.73
CA CYS A 200 -14.00 0.73 5.04
C CYS A 200 -13.12 1.20 6.19
N TYR A 201 -13.73 1.94 7.10
CA TYR A 201 -13.13 2.39 8.35
C TYR A 201 -13.84 1.65 9.48
N CYS A 202 -13.17 0.61 9.98
CA CYS A 202 -13.74 -0.32 10.95
C CYS A 202 -13.90 0.28 12.34
N GLU A 203 -14.91 -0.19 13.04
CA GLU A 203 -15.09 0.04 14.47
C GLU A 203 -13.98 -0.65 15.29
N ALA A 204 -13.82 -0.23 16.54
CA ALA A 204 -12.76 -0.75 17.39
C ALA A 204 -12.93 -2.27 17.61
N GLY A 205 -11.88 -3.04 17.29
CA GLY A 205 -11.87 -4.51 17.39
C GLY A 205 -12.27 -5.22 16.10
N TRP A 206 -12.67 -4.49 15.06
CA TRP A 206 -12.95 -5.02 13.73
C TRP A 206 -11.85 -4.68 12.75
N HIS A 207 -11.56 -5.61 11.85
CA HIS A 207 -10.42 -5.60 10.93
C HIS A 207 -10.80 -6.27 9.61
N GLY A 208 -9.96 -6.09 8.59
CA GLY A 208 -10.23 -6.54 7.22
C GLY A 208 -10.59 -5.37 6.31
N ASP A 209 -10.59 -5.62 5.01
CA ASP A 209 -10.89 -4.59 4.00
C ASP A 209 -12.37 -4.23 4.00
N LYS A 210 -13.23 -5.13 4.48
CA LYS A 210 -14.69 -4.93 4.66
C LYS A 210 -15.10 -5.07 6.13
N CYS A 211 -14.17 -4.98 7.09
CA CYS A 211 -14.41 -5.10 8.53
C CYS A 211 -15.05 -6.43 8.98
N GLU A 212 -14.71 -7.51 8.30
CA GLU A 212 -15.28 -8.85 8.49
C GLU A 212 -14.64 -9.65 9.64
N PHE A 213 -13.49 -9.22 10.17
CA PHE A 213 -12.75 -9.94 11.21
C PHE A 213 -12.82 -9.24 12.57
N GLN A 214 -13.28 -9.94 13.59
CA GLN A 214 -13.18 -9.49 14.98
C GLN A 214 -11.90 -10.03 15.62
N CYS A 215 -11.01 -9.15 16.10
CA CYS A 215 -9.79 -9.54 16.80
C CYS A 215 -9.85 -9.11 18.28
N ASP A 216 -9.47 -10.02 19.18
CA ASP A 216 -9.37 -9.75 20.63
C ASP A 216 -8.13 -8.93 21.02
N ILE A 217 -7.29 -8.58 20.05
CA ILE A 217 -6.03 -7.87 20.25
C ILE A 217 -6.05 -6.51 19.57
N THR A 218 -5.26 -5.59 20.10
CA THR A 218 -5.31 -4.18 19.68
C THR A 218 -4.56 -3.90 18.38
N PRO A 219 -4.87 -2.81 17.67
CA PRO A 219 -4.18 -2.46 16.42
C PRO A 219 -2.65 -2.35 16.54
N TRP A 220 -2.15 -1.88 17.70
CA TRP A 220 -0.70 -1.79 17.93
C TRP A 220 -0.07 -3.18 18.11
N GLU A 221 -0.77 -4.12 18.75
CA GLU A 221 -0.29 -5.49 18.95
C GLU A 221 -0.29 -6.27 17.66
N ILE A 222 -1.34 -6.11 16.84
CA ILE A 222 -1.41 -6.67 15.49
C ILE A 222 -0.21 -6.20 14.68
N LYS A 223 0.00 -4.88 14.61
CA LYS A 223 1.14 -4.30 13.90
C LYS A 223 2.47 -4.85 14.41
N LYS A 224 2.65 -4.92 15.74
CA LYS A 224 3.88 -5.43 16.34
C LYS A 224 4.15 -6.90 15.99
N ARG A 225 3.13 -7.77 16.04
CA ARG A 225 3.29 -9.21 15.77
C ARG A 225 3.60 -9.49 14.30
N CYS A 226 2.99 -8.74 13.40
CA CYS A 226 3.23 -8.92 11.97
C CYS A 226 4.44 -8.14 11.42
N THR A 227 5.11 -7.32 12.24
CA THR A 227 6.30 -6.59 11.79
C THR A 227 7.50 -7.52 11.78
N SER A 228 8.00 -7.80 10.58
CA SER A 228 9.20 -8.57 10.31
C SER A 228 10.47 -7.86 10.79
N PRO A 229 11.60 -8.58 10.93
CA PRO A 229 12.89 -7.98 11.32
C PRO A 229 13.39 -6.88 10.38
N ASP A 230 12.97 -6.90 9.11
CA ASP A 230 13.28 -5.88 8.10
C ASP A 230 12.38 -4.62 8.22
N GLY A 231 11.47 -4.60 9.21
CA GLY A 231 10.55 -3.50 9.50
C GLY A 231 9.29 -3.49 8.65
N LYS A 232 9.08 -4.48 7.78
CA LYS A 232 7.88 -4.58 6.93
C LYS A 232 6.81 -5.45 7.58
N ILE A 233 5.56 -5.31 7.14
CA ILE A 233 4.46 -6.18 7.59
C ILE A 233 4.51 -7.46 6.76
N CYS A 234 4.65 -8.61 7.42
CA CYS A 234 4.76 -9.93 6.80
C CYS A 234 5.75 -9.97 5.62
N SER A 235 6.90 -9.28 5.76
CA SER A 235 7.94 -9.13 4.73
C SER A 235 7.47 -8.63 3.36
N ASN A 236 6.28 -8.00 3.27
CA ASN A 236 5.53 -7.71 2.03
C ASN A 236 5.25 -8.96 1.16
N ARG A 237 5.20 -10.14 1.78
CA ARG A 237 4.98 -11.44 1.13
C ARG A 237 3.78 -12.19 1.72
N GLY A 238 3.00 -11.53 2.56
CA GLY A 238 1.83 -12.10 3.20
C GLY A 238 0.88 -11.01 3.67
N THR A 239 -0.31 -11.45 4.07
CA THR A 239 -1.34 -10.59 4.65
C THR A 239 -1.40 -10.81 6.16
N CYS A 240 -1.40 -9.73 6.94
CA CYS A 240 -1.50 -9.78 8.40
C CYS A 240 -2.96 -9.77 8.86
N ILE A 241 -3.41 -10.81 9.55
CA ILE A 241 -4.76 -10.93 10.11
C ILE A 241 -4.66 -11.26 11.60
N CYS A 242 -5.24 -10.43 12.47
CA CYS A 242 -5.20 -10.60 13.93
C CYS A 242 -3.81 -10.92 14.52
N GLY A 243 -2.74 -10.36 13.94
CA GLY A 243 -1.37 -10.56 14.41
C GLY A 243 -0.70 -11.85 13.94
N GLU A 244 -1.28 -12.52 12.94
CA GLU A 244 -0.74 -13.69 12.27
C GLU A 244 -0.57 -13.39 10.77
N CYS A 245 0.55 -13.79 10.19
CA CYS A 245 0.83 -13.57 8.78
C CYS A 245 0.42 -14.78 7.94
N THR A 246 -0.49 -14.57 7.00
CA THR A 246 -0.81 -15.54 5.94
C THR A 246 0.10 -15.28 4.75
N CYS A 247 1.09 -16.15 4.53
CA CYS A 247 2.05 -15.99 3.44
C CYS A 247 1.43 -16.34 2.09
N HIS A 248 1.82 -15.60 1.04
CA HIS A 248 1.39 -15.85 -0.33
C HIS A 248 2.46 -16.65 -1.06
N ASP A 249 2.08 -17.77 -1.68
CA ASP A 249 3.00 -18.66 -2.41
C ASP A 249 3.46 -18.10 -3.78
N VAL A 250 3.03 -16.88 -4.12
CA VAL A 250 3.15 -16.30 -5.46
C VAL A 250 3.96 -15.00 -5.41
N ASP A 251 5.16 -15.04 -5.97
CA ASP A 251 5.95 -13.86 -6.32
C ASP A 251 5.29 -13.17 -7.54
N PRO A 252 5.21 -11.82 -7.64
CA PRO A 252 4.73 -11.11 -8.82
C PRO A 252 5.47 -11.43 -10.13
N THR A 253 6.58 -12.18 -10.10
CA THR A 253 7.26 -12.73 -11.27
C THR A 253 6.63 -14.02 -11.84
N GLY A 254 5.67 -14.63 -11.13
CA GLY A 254 4.98 -15.85 -11.56
C GLY A 254 5.73 -17.17 -11.29
N ASP A 255 6.83 -17.12 -10.54
CA ASP A 255 7.56 -18.31 -10.09
C ASP A 255 7.09 -18.72 -8.69
N TRP A 256 6.68 -19.98 -8.54
CA TRP A 256 6.26 -20.60 -7.28
C TRP A 256 7.45 -20.73 -6.32
N GLY A 257 7.29 -20.27 -5.08
CA GLY A 257 8.26 -20.49 -4.01
C GLY A 257 7.55 -20.68 -2.68
N ASP A 258 8.00 -21.66 -1.89
CA ASP A 258 7.43 -21.94 -0.56
C ASP A 258 7.86 -20.81 0.42
N ILE A 259 7.01 -19.79 0.55
CA ILE A 259 7.21 -18.65 1.46
C ILE A 259 6.59 -18.99 2.81
N HIS A 260 7.39 -18.90 3.87
CA HIS A 260 6.97 -19.28 5.21
C HIS A 260 7.67 -18.46 6.30
N GLY A 261 7.37 -18.77 7.57
CA GLY A 261 7.85 -18.04 8.75
C GLY A 261 6.76 -17.20 9.39
N ASP A 262 6.94 -16.83 10.66
CA ASP A 262 5.93 -16.10 11.45
C ASP A 262 5.57 -14.75 10.81
N THR A 263 6.49 -14.19 10.03
CA THR A 263 6.30 -12.94 9.30
C THR A 263 6.66 -13.06 7.81
N CYS A 264 6.53 -14.27 7.23
CA CYS A 264 6.82 -14.56 5.82
C CYS A 264 8.23 -14.15 5.36
N GLU A 265 9.19 -14.16 6.29
CA GLU A 265 10.56 -13.74 6.05
C GLU A 265 11.42 -14.80 5.34
N CYS A 266 10.89 -16.02 5.20
CA CYS A 266 11.61 -17.16 4.67
C CYS A 266 11.14 -17.50 3.27
N ASP A 267 12.11 -17.82 2.42
CA ASP A 267 11.92 -18.23 1.03
C ASP A 267 12.85 -19.43 0.83
N GLU A 268 12.28 -20.60 0.54
CA GLU A 268 13.05 -21.84 0.41
C GLU A 268 14.11 -21.75 -0.71
N ARG A 269 13.95 -20.82 -1.68
CA ARG A 269 14.97 -20.51 -2.70
C ARG A 269 16.27 -19.94 -2.12
N ASN A 270 16.24 -19.35 -0.92
CA ASN A 270 17.43 -18.84 -0.23
C ASN A 270 18.32 -19.96 0.35
N CYS A 271 17.87 -21.22 0.34
CA CYS A 271 18.74 -22.37 0.60
C CYS A 271 19.67 -22.73 -0.58
N LYS A 272 19.76 -21.89 -1.63
CA LYS A 272 20.71 -22.04 -2.75
C LYS A 272 22.19 -22.15 -2.33
N ALA A 273 22.59 -21.63 -1.16
CA ALA A 273 23.96 -21.86 -0.64
C ALA A 273 24.21 -23.32 -0.19
N VAL A 274 23.14 -24.09 0.02
CA VAL A 274 23.15 -25.52 0.35
C VAL A 274 23.13 -26.39 -0.91
N TYR A 275 22.67 -25.85 -2.04
CA TYR A 275 22.61 -26.52 -3.35
C TYR A 275 24.01 -26.98 -3.79
N ASP A 276 24.20 -28.29 -3.87
CA ASP A 276 25.26 -28.88 -4.69
C ASP A 276 24.63 -29.15 -6.06
N ARG A 277 25.24 -28.62 -7.13
CA ARG A 277 24.72 -28.70 -8.51
C ARG A 277 24.56 -30.15 -9.01
N TYR A 278 24.99 -31.14 -8.22
CA TYR A 278 24.94 -32.57 -8.50
C TYR A 278 24.00 -33.38 -7.58
N SER A 279 23.28 -32.77 -6.61
CA SER A 279 22.25 -33.47 -5.82
C SER A 279 20.96 -32.66 -5.75
N ASP A 280 19.86 -33.24 -6.23
CA ASP A 280 18.52 -32.63 -6.22
C ASP A 280 17.92 -32.47 -4.80
N ASP A 281 18.61 -32.92 -3.75
CA ASP A 281 18.10 -32.94 -2.37
C ASP A 281 18.62 -31.78 -1.51
N PHE A 282 17.69 -30.93 -1.04
CA PHE A 282 17.96 -29.89 -0.04
C PHE A 282 18.44 -30.50 1.29
N CYS A 283 19.38 -29.83 1.98
CA CYS A 283 19.96 -30.31 3.25
C CYS A 283 20.46 -31.77 3.19
N SER A 284 21.07 -32.14 2.05
CA SER A 284 21.55 -33.49 1.76
C SER A 284 20.48 -34.59 1.90
N GLY A 285 19.19 -34.24 1.81
CA GLY A 285 18.05 -35.15 2.03
C GLY A 285 17.79 -35.50 3.50
N HIS A 286 18.60 -34.97 4.42
CA HIS A 286 18.63 -35.33 5.83
C HIS A 286 18.21 -34.19 6.77
N GLY A 287 17.59 -33.14 6.24
CA GLY A 287 17.06 -32.02 7.02
C GLY A 287 15.94 -31.27 6.32
N GLN A 288 15.36 -30.30 7.02
CA GLN A 288 14.41 -29.34 6.46
C GLN A 288 15.07 -27.96 6.37
N CYS A 289 14.88 -27.24 5.26
CA CYS A 289 15.36 -25.88 5.10
C CYS A 289 14.45 -24.93 5.89
N ASN A 290 15.05 -24.10 6.75
CA ASN A 290 14.37 -23.02 7.46
C ASN A 290 15.21 -21.75 7.28
N CYS A 291 14.72 -20.84 6.42
CA CYS A 291 15.28 -19.49 6.25
C CYS A 291 16.79 -19.49 5.93
N GLY A 292 17.23 -20.37 5.03
CA GLY A 292 18.63 -20.50 4.62
C GLY A 292 19.50 -21.38 5.53
N ARG A 293 18.93 -22.03 6.54
CA ARG A 293 19.62 -22.98 7.44
C ARG A 293 18.95 -24.36 7.38
N CYS A 294 19.75 -25.41 7.51
CA CYS A 294 19.22 -26.78 7.62
C CYS A 294 18.99 -27.20 9.07
N ASP A 295 17.79 -27.68 9.35
CA ASP A 295 17.45 -28.40 10.58
C ASP A 295 17.55 -29.90 10.34
N CYS A 296 18.59 -30.52 10.90
CA CYS A 296 18.92 -31.91 10.64
C CYS A 296 18.02 -32.88 11.39
N LYS A 297 17.58 -33.93 10.68
CA LYS A 297 16.90 -35.08 11.26
C LYS A 297 17.80 -35.77 12.28
N GLU A 298 17.19 -36.50 13.21
CA GLU A 298 17.91 -37.23 14.25
C GLU A 298 18.98 -38.16 13.64
N GLY A 299 20.20 -38.10 14.18
CA GLY A 299 21.32 -38.87 13.66
C GLY A 299 22.16 -38.15 12.59
N TRP A 300 21.81 -36.93 12.17
CA TRP A 300 22.59 -36.12 11.23
C TRP A 300 23.10 -34.82 11.84
N THR A 301 24.16 -34.26 11.26
CA THR A 301 24.85 -33.04 11.70
C THR A 301 25.58 -32.38 10.54
N GLY A 302 26.10 -31.17 10.74
CA GLY A 302 26.71 -30.34 9.69
C GLY A 302 25.81 -29.18 9.27
N ARG A 303 26.34 -28.22 8.50
CA ARG A 303 25.57 -27.03 8.08
C ARG A 303 24.51 -27.37 7.02
N LYS A 304 24.75 -28.43 6.26
CA LYS A 304 23.88 -28.97 5.22
C LYS A 304 23.29 -30.33 5.64
N CYS A 305 23.42 -30.74 6.90
CA CYS A 305 23.07 -32.09 7.38
C CYS A 305 23.80 -33.21 6.63
N GLU A 306 25.04 -32.90 6.22
CA GLU A 306 25.84 -33.75 5.36
C GLU A 306 26.47 -34.93 6.11
N HIS A 307 26.61 -34.87 7.44
CA HIS A 307 27.36 -35.85 8.23
C HIS A 307 26.49 -36.70 9.16
N PRO A 308 26.74 -38.01 9.25
CA PRO A 308 26.12 -38.86 10.27
C PRO A 308 26.75 -38.62 11.65
N ARG A 309 25.91 -38.58 12.71
CA ARG A 309 26.36 -38.42 14.11
C ARG A 309 27.18 -39.60 14.62
N SER A 310 26.92 -40.82 14.11
CA SER A 310 27.69 -42.02 14.41
C SER A 310 28.35 -42.53 13.14
N CYS A 311 29.67 -42.64 13.16
CA CYS A 311 30.40 -43.19 12.02
C CYS A 311 30.55 -44.70 12.14
N HIS A 312 30.07 -45.43 11.13
CA HIS A 312 30.21 -46.88 11.04
C HIS A 312 31.52 -47.34 10.37
N LEU A 313 32.35 -46.39 9.91
CA LEU A 313 33.62 -46.65 9.24
C LEU A 313 34.78 -46.61 10.23
N SER A 314 35.80 -47.42 9.98
CA SER A 314 37.10 -47.25 10.64
C SER A 314 37.77 -45.94 10.18
N VAL A 315 38.74 -45.46 10.98
CA VAL A 315 39.49 -44.23 10.69
C VAL A 315 40.20 -44.33 9.34
N GLU A 316 40.77 -45.50 9.02
CA GLU A 316 41.47 -45.77 7.76
C GLU A 316 40.53 -45.79 6.55
N GLU A 317 39.36 -46.42 6.68
CA GLU A 317 38.35 -46.47 5.61
C GLU A 317 37.76 -45.09 5.33
N SER A 318 37.45 -44.34 6.38
CA SER A 318 37.02 -42.94 6.29
C SER A 318 38.06 -42.11 5.54
N ARG A 319 39.33 -42.22 5.92
CA ARG A 319 40.43 -41.47 5.30
C ARG A 319 40.61 -41.81 3.82
N LYS A 320 40.53 -43.10 3.46
CA LYS A 320 40.60 -43.55 2.06
C LYS A 320 39.46 -43.00 1.21
N ARG A 321 38.23 -42.97 1.74
CA ARG A 321 37.07 -42.40 1.04
C ARG A 321 37.21 -40.91 0.76
N CYS A 322 37.77 -40.16 1.73
CA CYS A 322 38.04 -38.73 1.58
C CYS A 322 39.26 -38.40 0.70
N GLN A 323 40.14 -39.36 0.44
CA GLN A 323 41.36 -39.12 -0.33
C GLN A 323 41.08 -39.00 -1.83
N GLY A 324 40.12 -39.76 -2.36
CA GLY A 324 39.76 -39.71 -3.78
C GLY A 324 40.98 -39.94 -4.68
N SER A 325 41.22 -39.01 -5.61
CA SER A 325 42.39 -38.99 -6.51
C SER A 325 43.59 -38.21 -5.96
N SER A 326 43.46 -37.56 -4.80
CA SER A 326 44.50 -36.74 -4.19
C SER A 326 45.47 -37.55 -3.34
N SER A 327 46.65 -37.00 -3.07
CA SER A 327 47.59 -37.55 -2.09
C SER A 327 47.18 -37.25 -0.64
N LEU A 328 46.29 -36.26 -0.45
CA LEU A 328 45.80 -35.81 0.85
C LEU A 328 44.28 -35.97 0.94
N PRO A 329 43.71 -36.33 2.12
CA PRO A 329 42.27 -36.34 2.32
C PRO A 329 41.68 -34.95 2.11
N CYS A 330 40.55 -34.88 1.39
CA CYS A 330 39.86 -33.64 1.02
C CYS A 330 40.79 -32.62 0.34
N SER A 331 41.74 -33.10 -0.47
CA SER A 331 42.73 -32.30 -1.19
C SER A 331 43.54 -31.34 -0.29
N GLY A 332 43.60 -31.60 1.02
CA GLY A 332 44.22 -30.71 2.00
C GLY A 332 43.45 -29.42 2.30
N ARG A 333 42.25 -29.23 1.70
CA ARG A 333 41.42 -28.03 1.84
C ARG A 333 40.16 -28.26 2.68
N GLY A 334 40.00 -29.44 3.27
CA GLY A 334 38.80 -29.83 4.00
C GLY A 334 39.05 -30.71 5.22
N LYS A 335 38.05 -30.82 6.09
CA LYS A 335 37.99 -31.86 7.13
C LYS A 335 37.38 -33.12 6.55
N CYS A 336 38.00 -34.27 6.82
CA CYS A 336 37.38 -35.57 6.54
C CYS A 336 36.66 -36.08 7.79
N GLU A 337 35.36 -36.32 7.67
CA GLU A 337 34.54 -36.93 8.72
C GLU A 337 33.68 -38.04 8.09
N CYS A 338 33.80 -39.27 8.59
CA CYS A 338 33.10 -40.46 8.11
C CYS A 338 33.09 -40.69 6.59
N GLY A 339 34.20 -40.41 5.91
CA GLY A 339 34.33 -40.57 4.46
C GLY A 339 33.71 -39.44 3.63
N GLN A 340 33.29 -38.34 4.27
CA GLN A 340 32.79 -37.13 3.64
C GLN A 340 33.70 -35.93 3.96
N CYS A 341 33.85 -35.04 2.98
CA CYS A 341 34.70 -33.87 3.10
C CYS A 341 33.87 -32.61 3.35
N THR A 342 34.24 -31.83 4.37
CA THR A 342 33.77 -30.45 4.55
C THR A 342 34.88 -29.50 4.15
N CYS A 343 34.66 -28.74 3.08
CA CYS A 343 35.64 -27.78 2.56
C CYS A 343 35.75 -26.54 3.44
N PHE A 344 36.96 -26.02 3.59
CA PHE A 344 37.26 -24.81 4.35
C PHE A 344 37.64 -23.64 3.44
N PRO A 345 37.34 -22.39 3.84
CA PRO A 345 36.61 -22.03 5.06
C PRO A 345 35.08 -22.29 4.96
N PRO A 346 34.41 -22.69 6.06
CA PRO A 346 33.01 -23.09 6.04
C PRO A 346 32.12 -21.89 5.68
N GLY A 347 31.41 -22.01 4.56
CA GLY A 347 30.57 -20.95 4.00
C GLY A 347 31.18 -20.22 2.81
N ASP A 348 32.43 -20.53 2.45
CA ASP A 348 33.02 -20.08 1.19
C ASP A 348 32.69 -21.08 0.08
N SER A 349 31.79 -20.69 -0.82
CA SER A 349 31.34 -21.55 -1.93
C SER A 349 32.39 -21.71 -3.04
N ARG A 350 33.51 -20.97 -2.98
CA ARG A 350 34.58 -21.03 -3.99
C ARG A 350 35.44 -22.28 -3.87
N VAL A 351 35.44 -22.94 -2.71
CA VAL A 351 36.09 -24.25 -2.53
C VAL A 351 35.03 -25.34 -2.48
N TYR A 352 35.02 -26.20 -3.50
CA TYR A 352 33.93 -27.17 -3.69
C TYR A 352 34.43 -28.48 -4.33
N GLY A 353 33.51 -29.41 -4.55
CA GLY A 353 33.80 -30.77 -5.02
C GLY A 353 33.75 -31.80 -3.91
N LYS A 354 33.57 -33.07 -4.27
CA LYS A 354 33.36 -34.18 -3.32
C LYS A 354 34.55 -34.38 -2.38
N HIS A 355 35.74 -33.99 -2.84
CA HIS A 355 37.01 -34.08 -2.15
C HIS A 355 37.69 -32.72 -2.04
N CYS A 356 36.94 -31.61 -2.12
CA CYS A 356 37.43 -30.22 -2.07
C CYS A 356 38.57 -29.94 -3.07
N GLU A 357 38.47 -30.58 -4.23
CA GLU A 357 39.46 -30.54 -5.30
C GLU A 357 39.46 -29.20 -6.06
N CYS A 358 38.31 -28.52 -6.10
CA CYS A 358 38.12 -27.25 -6.80
C CYS A 358 38.29 -26.05 -5.87
N ASP A 359 38.98 -25.02 -6.34
CA ASP A 359 39.25 -23.78 -5.62
C ASP A 359 39.23 -22.59 -6.58
N ASP A 360 38.08 -21.92 -6.67
CA ASP A 360 37.85 -20.79 -7.59
C ASP A 360 38.53 -19.50 -7.14
N ARG A 361 39.09 -19.46 -5.92
CA ARG A 361 39.92 -18.31 -5.49
C ARG A 361 41.20 -18.19 -6.32
N GLN A 362 41.58 -19.25 -7.04
CA GLN A 362 42.71 -19.21 -7.98
C GLN A 362 42.42 -18.34 -9.21
N CYS A 363 41.16 -17.96 -9.45
CA CYS A 363 40.75 -17.05 -10.51
C CYS A 363 40.75 -15.57 -10.08
N GLU A 364 41.14 -15.28 -8.84
CA GLU A 364 41.27 -13.92 -8.29
C GLU A 364 42.74 -13.46 -8.37
N ASP A 365 42.98 -12.23 -8.80
CA ASP A 365 44.32 -11.62 -8.77
C ASP A 365 44.71 -11.10 -7.36
N LEU A 366 45.90 -10.50 -7.23
CA LEU A 366 46.41 -9.97 -5.96
C LEU A 366 45.56 -8.81 -5.40
N GLU A 367 44.70 -8.20 -6.22
CA GLU A 367 43.77 -7.13 -5.84
C GLU A 367 42.34 -7.65 -5.61
N GLY A 368 42.12 -8.97 -5.75
CA GLY A 368 40.82 -9.63 -5.59
C GLY A 368 39.91 -9.51 -6.81
N LYS A 369 40.44 -9.11 -7.97
CA LYS A 369 39.69 -9.05 -9.22
C LYS A 369 39.58 -10.45 -9.81
N VAL A 370 38.34 -10.88 -10.05
CA VAL A 370 38.02 -12.15 -10.70
C VAL A 370 38.27 -12.02 -12.20
N CYS A 371 38.69 -13.10 -12.86
CA CYS A 371 38.87 -13.14 -14.29
C CYS A 371 37.66 -12.66 -15.11
N GLY A 372 37.91 -12.15 -16.32
CA GLY A 372 36.89 -11.58 -17.22
C GLY A 372 35.87 -12.59 -17.79
N GLY A 373 35.97 -13.85 -17.42
CA GLY A 373 35.09 -14.94 -17.83
C GLY A 373 34.43 -15.66 -16.65
N SER A 374 33.96 -16.89 -16.88
CA SER A 374 33.39 -17.73 -15.82
C SER A 374 34.48 -18.62 -15.19
N CYS A 375 34.69 -18.51 -13.88
CA CYS A 375 35.62 -19.39 -13.17
C CYS A 375 34.99 -20.77 -12.92
N HIS A 376 35.73 -21.82 -13.26
CA HIS A 376 35.33 -23.20 -13.04
C HIS A 376 36.53 -24.02 -12.54
N CYS A 377 36.46 -24.44 -11.28
CA CYS A 377 37.46 -25.26 -10.61
C CYS A 377 38.86 -24.64 -10.66
N GLY A 378 38.95 -23.33 -10.37
CA GLY A 378 40.20 -22.57 -10.39
C GLY A 378 40.75 -22.26 -11.78
N LYS A 379 39.93 -22.38 -12.83
CA LYS A 379 40.29 -22.01 -14.21
C LYS A 379 39.27 -21.07 -14.81
N CYS A 380 39.74 -20.04 -15.49
CA CYS A 380 38.88 -19.09 -16.18
C CYS A 380 38.47 -19.63 -17.54
N ILE A 381 37.16 -19.70 -17.75
CA ILE A 381 36.56 -20.05 -19.03
C ILE A 381 36.08 -18.75 -19.67
N CYS A 382 36.80 -18.30 -20.70
CA CYS A 382 36.40 -17.12 -21.46
C CYS A 382 35.13 -17.44 -22.25
N SER A 383 34.23 -16.46 -22.36
CA SER A 383 32.93 -16.64 -23.00
C SER A 383 33.09 -17.18 -24.43
N PRO A 384 32.59 -18.39 -24.75
CA PRO A 384 32.79 -18.99 -26.07
C PRO A 384 32.03 -18.26 -27.19
N GLN A 385 31.15 -17.32 -26.84
CA GLN A 385 30.42 -16.47 -27.78
C GLN A 385 31.26 -15.27 -28.25
N ASP A 386 32.35 -14.95 -27.55
CA ASP A 386 33.19 -13.78 -27.76
C ASP A 386 34.64 -14.21 -28.08
N TRP A 387 34.88 -14.57 -29.34
CA TRP A 387 36.15 -15.14 -29.82
C TRP A 387 37.39 -14.23 -29.65
N TYR A 388 37.19 -12.95 -29.38
CA TYR A 388 38.21 -11.93 -29.17
C TYR A 388 38.66 -11.83 -27.71
N VAL A 389 38.00 -12.53 -26.77
CA VAL A 389 38.42 -12.57 -25.36
C VAL A 389 39.30 -13.79 -25.12
N SER A 390 40.54 -13.57 -24.67
CA SER A 390 41.54 -14.63 -24.45
C SER A 390 42.41 -14.36 -23.21
N GLY A 391 43.38 -15.24 -22.93
CA GLY A 391 44.25 -15.15 -21.75
C GLY A 391 43.86 -16.12 -20.62
N GLU A 392 44.78 -16.30 -19.66
CA GLU A 392 44.59 -17.24 -18.53
C GLU A 392 43.50 -16.75 -17.55
N PHE A 393 43.26 -15.43 -17.51
CA PHE A 393 42.24 -14.75 -16.72
C PHE A 393 41.23 -14.00 -17.60
N CYS A 394 41.13 -14.32 -18.89
CA CYS A 394 40.25 -13.63 -19.85
C CYS A 394 40.43 -12.09 -19.82
N GLU A 395 41.66 -11.66 -19.58
CA GLU A 395 42.08 -10.26 -19.44
C GLU A 395 42.33 -9.58 -20.79
N CYS A 396 42.38 -10.37 -21.85
CA CYS A 396 42.74 -9.96 -23.19
C CYS A 396 41.46 -9.75 -24.00
N ASP A 397 41.20 -8.52 -24.48
CA ASP A 397 40.08 -8.21 -25.36
C ASP A 397 40.58 -7.60 -26.67
N ASP A 398 40.51 -8.36 -27.75
CA ASP A 398 40.98 -7.93 -29.08
C ASP A 398 40.04 -6.91 -29.76
N ARG A 399 38.93 -6.48 -29.12
CA ARG A 399 38.10 -5.36 -29.60
C ARG A 399 38.68 -4.00 -29.27
N ASP A 400 39.53 -3.93 -28.24
CA ASP A 400 40.11 -2.70 -27.71
C ASP A 400 41.35 -2.23 -28.50
N CYS A 401 41.80 -3.03 -29.48
CA CYS A 401 42.84 -2.59 -30.41
C CYS A 401 42.44 -1.32 -31.15
N ASP A 402 43.44 -0.47 -31.36
CA ASP A 402 43.25 0.81 -32.03
C ASP A 402 42.66 0.64 -33.43
N LYS A 403 41.70 1.53 -33.73
CA LYS A 403 40.98 1.57 -35.00
C LYS A 403 41.29 2.87 -35.72
N HIS A 404 41.61 2.77 -37.00
CA HIS A 404 41.65 3.92 -37.90
C HIS A 404 40.70 3.65 -39.06
N ASP A 405 39.88 4.64 -39.41
CA ASP A 405 38.77 4.51 -40.37
C ASP A 405 37.80 3.33 -40.12
N GLY A 406 37.61 2.98 -38.84
CA GLY A 406 36.69 1.93 -38.40
C GLY A 406 37.21 0.49 -38.52
N LEU A 407 38.45 0.29 -38.96
CA LEU A 407 39.08 -1.03 -39.07
C LEU A 407 40.10 -1.25 -37.94
N ILE A 408 40.02 -2.40 -37.26
CA ILE A 408 41.00 -2.82 -36.23
C ILE A 408 42.34 -3.03 -36.89
N CYS A 409 43.38 -2.39 -36.35
CA CYS A 409 44.74 -2.41 -36.90
C CYS A 409 44.79 -2.11 -38.40
N THR A 410 43.82 -1.33 -38.92
CA THR A 410 43.60 -1.01 -40.34
C THR A 410 43.54 -2.21 -41.31
N GLY A 411 43.49 -3.44 -40.78
CA GLY A 411 43.70 -4.67 -41.56
C GLY A 411 45.15 -4.93 -41.98
N ASN A 412 46.13 -4.14 -41.51
CA ASN A 412 47.57 -4.25 -41.80
C ASN A 412 48.39 -4.81 -40.62
N GLY A 413 47.71 -5.39 -39.64
CA GLY A 413 48.32 -5.96 -38.45
C GLY A 413 47.40 -6.97 -37.79
N ILE A 414 47.95 -7.73 -36.84
CA ILE A 414 47.19 -8.66 -36.00
C ILE A 414 46.99 -8.00 -34.64
N CYS A 415 45.75 -7.96 -34.18
CA CYS A 415 45.47 -7.53 -32.82
C CYS A 415 45.91 -8.62 -31.85
N ASN A 416 46.75 -8.25 -30.88
CA ASN A 416 47.14 -9.11 -29.77
C ASN A 416 46.96 -8.31 -28.48
N CYS A 417 45.89 -8.59 -27.74
CA CYS A 417 45.67 -8.04 -26.41
C CYS A 417 45.59 -6.51 -26.35
N GLY A 418 44.77 -5.93 -27.24
CA GLY A 418 44.57 -4.49 -27.31
C GLY A 418 45.73 -3.73 -27.97
N ASN A 419 46.78 -4.42 -28.45
CA ASN A 419 47.87 -3.81 -29.21
C ASN A 419 47.97 -4.39 -30.62
N CYS A 420 48.16 -3.52 -31.61
CA CYS A 420 48.33 -3.94 -32.99
C CYS A 420 49.79 -4.33 -33.29
N GLU A 421 50.00 -5.59 -33.66
CA GLU A 421 51.26 -6.06 -34.24
C GLU A 421 51.24 -5.83 -35.75
N CYS A 422 51.86 -4.74 -36.19
CA CYS A 422 51.89 -4.35 -37.59
C CYS A 422 52.74 -5.28 -38.45
N TRP A 423 52.26 -5.57 -39.65
CA TRP A 423 53.04 -6.31 -40.64
C TRP A 423 54.20 -5.48 -41.18
N GLU A 424 55.19 -6.16 -41.77
CA GLU A 424 56.41 -5.52 -42.26
C GLU A 424 56.12 -4.34 -43.20
N GLY A 425 56.72 -3.17 -42.90
CA GLY A 425 56.51 -1.93 -43.66
C GLY A 425 55.36 -1.05 -43.15
N TRP A 426 54.58 -1.48 -42.16
CA TRP A 426 53.54 -0.67 -41.50
C TRP A 426 53.94 -0.29 -40.07
N ASN A 427 53.47 0.87 -39.61
CA ASN A 427 53.71 1.41 -38.27
C ASN A 427 52.52 2.28 -37.82
N GLY A 428 52.56 2.81 -36.60
CA GLY A 428 51.44 3.51 -35.96
C GLY A 428 50.67 2.60 -35.02
N ASN A 429 49.89 3.18 -34.12
CA ASN A 429 49.21 2.42 -33.07
C ASN A 429 48.09 1.52 -33.63
N ALA A 430 47.50 1.92 -34.76
CA ALA A 430 46.52 1.14 -35.53
C ALA A 430 47.12 0.59 -36.85
N CYS A 431 48.44 0.56 -37.01
CA CYS A 431 49.13 0.19 -38.26
C CYS A 431 48.74 1.03 -39.48
N GLU A 432 48.40 2.30 -39.27
CA GLU A 432 47.88 3.22 -40.28
C GLU A 432 48.96 3.90 -41.14
N ILE A 433 50.24 3.80 -40.75
CA ILE A 433 51.35 4.48 -41.40
C ILE A 433 52.16 3.48 -42.23
N TRP A 434 52.17 3.64 -43.56
CA TRP A 434 53.07 2.89 -44.44
C TRP A 434 54.46 3.54 -44.48
N LEU A 435 55.50 2.77 -44.19
CA LEU A 435 56.91 3.18 -44.20
C LEU A 435 57.67 2.70 -45.44
N GLY A 436 56.99 2.08 -46.40
CA GLY A 436 57.64 1.68 -47.66
C GLY A 436 58.20 2.92 -48.37
N ASN A 437 59.46 2.81 -48.80
CA ASN A 437 60.21 3.88 -49.46
C ASN A 437 59.38 4.55 -50.58
N GLU A 438 59.14 5.86 -50.44
CA GLU A 438 58.84 6.73 -51.57
C GLU A 438 60.03 6.64 -52.54
N TYR A 439 59.85 5.92 -53.65
CA TYR A 439 60.66 6.18 -54.83
C TYR A 439 60.20 7.50 -55.43
N ALA A 440 60.91 8.57 -55.04
CA ALA A 440 61.02 9.81 -55.82
C ALA A 440 61.75 9.57 -57.15
#